data_AF-A0A7S2Y1Q9-F1
#
_entry.id   AF-A0A7S2Y1Q9-F1
#
_cell.length_a   1.000
_cell.length_b   1.000
_cell.length_c   1.000
_cell.angle_alpha   90.00
_cell.angle_beta   90.00
_cell.angle_gamma   90.00
#
_symmetry.space_group_name_H-M   'P 1'
#
loop_
_entity.id
_entity.type
_entity.pdbx_description
1 polymer ?
#
loop_
_entity_poly.entity_id
_entity_poly.type
_entity_poly.pdbx_seq_one_letter_code
_entity_poly.pdbx_strand_id
1 'polypeptide(L)'
;MDRVLADVEAACGNIIEKFKDCIESNGNTMAKECERLKKEVGQCAEERVAAVKISAVKCQPVIQVYQECISKNSSNMERCEQQLLAMANCIDTAISENEERGQKWTKRRAEVPVDKNS
;
A
#
# COMPACT_ATOMS: atom_id res chain seq x y z
N MET A 1 0.24 -8.53 -10.15
CA MET A 1 -0.08 -8.62 -8.71
C MET A 1 1.19 -8.51 -7.85
N ASP A 2 2.37 -8.77 -8.42
CA ASP A 2 3.65 -8.80 -7.68
C ASP A 2 4.11 -7.44 -7.14
N ARG A 3 3.79 -6.33 -7.82
CA ARG A 3 4.18 -4.99 -7.38
C ARG A 3 3.48 -4.55 -6.08
N VAL A 4 2.24 -5.02 -5.87
CA VAL A 4 1.48 -4.75 -4.64
C VAL A 4 2.05 -5.55 -3.47
N LEU A 5 2.48 -6.78 -3.72
CA LEU A 5 3.13 -7.60 -2.70
C LEU A 5 4.49 -7.00 -2.31
N ALA A 6 5.28 -6.52 -3.27
CA ALA A 6 6.54 -5.82 -3.02
C ALA A 6 6.34 -4.53 -2.19
N ASP A 7 5.32 -3.72 -2.51
CA ASP A 7 4.99 -2.52 -1.74
C ASP A 7 4.51 -2.85 -0.32
N VAL A 8 3.69 -3.90 -0.16
CA VAL A 8 3.27 -4.40 1.16
C VAL A 8 4.45 -4.92 1.96
N GLU A 9 5.37 -5.66 1.34
CA GLU A 9 6.57 -6.18 2.00
C GLU A 9 7.52 -5.05 2.41
N ALA A 10 7.74 -4.06 1.55
CA ALA A 10 8.58 -2.89 1.86
C ALA A 10 7.98 -2.03 2.99
N ALA A 11 6.65 -1.83 3.00
CA ALA A 11 6.00 -0.96 3.97
C ALA A 11 5.64 -1.66 5.29
N CYS A 12 5.21 -2.92 5.21
CA CYS A 12 4.68 -3.69 6.34
C CYS A 12 5.67 -4.75 6.86
N GLY A 13 6.83 -4.93 6.21
CA GLY A 13 7.82 -5.97 6.51
C GLY A 13 8.19 -6.07 7.99
N ASN A 14 8.43 -4.94 8.65
CA ASN A 14 8.75 -4.89 10.08
C ASN A 14 7.65 -5.48 10.99
N ILE A 15 6.37 -5.31 10.62
CA ILE A 15 5.24 -5.84 11.40
C ILE A 15 5.00 -7.32 11.06
N ILE A 16 5.24 -7.68 9.79
CA ILE A 16 5.21 -9.07 9.31
C ILE A 16 6.27 -9.91 10.02
N GLU A 17 7.50 -9.41 10.16
CA GLU A 17 8.58 -10.09 10.89
C GLU A 17 8.21 -10.28 12.37
N LYS A 18 7.75 -9.22 13.04
CA LYS A 18 7.28 -9.33 14.44
C LYS A 18 6.17 -10.35 14.61
N PHE A 19 5.25 -10.44 13.65
CA PHE A 19 4.19 -11.43 13.67
C PHE A 19 4.74 -12.86 13.49
N LYS A 20 5.69 -13.06 12.57
CA LYS A 20 6.38 -14.35 12.39
C LYS A 20 7.09 -14.77 13.68
N ASP A 21 7.90 -13.88 14.25
CA ASP A 21 8.63 -14.10 15.50
C ASP A 21 7.67 -14.46 16.65
N CYS A 22 6.51 -13.81 16.70
CA CYS A 22 5.48 -14.07 17.71
C CYS A 22 4.91 -15.49 17.60
N ILE A 23 4.63 -15.96 16.38
CA ILE A 23 4.13 -17.32 16.13
C ILE A 23 5.20 -18.36 16.45
N GLU A 24 6.43 -18.11 15.99
CA GLU A 24 7.57 -19.02 16.20
C GLU A 24 7.91 -19.17 17.69
N SER A 25 7.82 -18.08 18.47
CA SER A 25 8.16 -18.06 19.89
C SER A 25 7.07 -18.63 20.81
N ASN A 26 5.80 -18.61 20.40
CA ASN A 26 4.68 -19.01 21.27
C ASN A 26 4.11 -20.41 20.96
N GLY A 27 4.63 -21.09 19.93
CA GLY A 27 3.98 -22.29 19.38
C GLY A 27 2.54 -21.98 18.94
N ASN A 28 1.77 -22.98 18.50
CA ASN A 28 0.40 -22.80 18.00
C ASN A 28 -0.62 -22.12 18.98
N THR A 29 -0.19 -21.75 20.18
CA THR A 29 -0.93 -20.88 21.10
C THR A 29 -0.89 -19.43 20.59
N MET A 30 -1.96 -18.97 19.94
CA MET A 30 -2.15 -17.56 19.58
C MET A 30 -2.21 -16.70 20.85
N ALA A 31 -1.06 -16.27 21.34
CA ALA A 31 -0.97 -15.25 22.38
C ALA A 31 -1.72 -14.01 21.89
N LYS A 32 -2.41 -13.30 22.80
CA LYS A 32 -3.14 -12.06 22.48
C LYS A 32 -2.29 -11.06 21.67
N GLU A 33 -0.98 -11.10 21.90
CA GLU A 33 0.00 -10.29 21.18
C GLU A 33 0.13 -10.66 19.70
N CYS A 34 0.11 -11.94 19.35
CA CYS A 34 0.16 -12.37 17.94
C CYS A 34 -1.15 -12.04 17.22
N GLU A 35 -2.30 -12.07 17.90
CA GLU A 35 -3.58 -11.60 17.34
C GLU A 35 -3.59 -10.09 17.10
N ARG A 36 -2.94 -9.29 17.96
CA ARG A 36 -2.74 -7.85 17.73
C ARG A 36 -1.89 -7.61 16.49
N LEU A 37 -0.73 -8.28 16.40
CA LEU A 37 0.18 -8.16 15.26
C LEU A 37 -0.45 -8.62 13.94
N LYS A 38 -1.26 -9.69 13.97
CA LYS A 38 -2.05 -10.16 12.82
C LYS A 38 -3.01 -9.08 12.30
N LYS A 39 -3.71 -8.37 13.19
CA LYS A 39 -4.60 -7.27 12.82
C LYS A 39 -3.83 -6.08 12.23
N GLU A 40 -2.65 -5.78 12.78
CA GLU A 40 -1.79 -4.71 12.26
C GLU A 40 -1.23 -5.05 10.87
N VAL A 41 -0.82 -6.29 10.63
CA VAL A 41 -0.44 -6.77 9.28
C VAL A 41 -1.61 -6.65 8.31
N GLY A 42 -2.81 -7.09 8.73
CA GLY A 42 -4.02 -7.00 7.91
C GLY A 42 -4.37 -5.56 7.53
N GLN A 43 -4.39 -4.64 8.50
CA GLN A 43 -4.67 -3.22 8.25
C GLN A 43 -3.62 -2.57 7.35
N CYS A 44 -2.33 -2.84 7.61
CA CYS A 44 -1.26 -2.31 6.77
C CYS A 44 -1.42 -2.78 5.32
N ALA A 45 -1.66 -4.08 5.11
CA ALA A 45 -1.86 -4.63 3.77
C ALA A 45 -3.11 -4.05 3.08
N GLU A 46 -4.23 -3.90 3.80
CA GLU A 46 -5.46 -3.32 3.26
C GLU A 46 -5.29 -1.86 2.83
N GLU A 47 -4.59 -1.05 3.63
CA GLU A 47 -4.29 0.35 3.29
C GLU A 47 -3.42 0.45 2.03
N ARG A 48 -2.44 -0.46 1.85
CA ARG A 48 -1.61 -0.50 0.64
C ARG A 48 -2.40 -0.90 -0.60
N VAL A 49 -3.25 -1.92 -0.48
CA VAL A 49 -4.14 -2.33 -1.57
C VAL A 49 -5.11 -1.20 -1.94
N ALA A 50 -5.62 -0.46 -0.96
CA ALA A 50 -6.47 0.70 -1.19
C ALA A 50 -5.72 1.84 -1.92
N ALA A 51 -4.49 2.16 -1.49
CA ALA A 51 -3.66 3.19 -2.14
C ALA A 51 -3.36 2.84 -3.61
N VAL A 52 -3.09 1.57 -3.92
CA VAL A 52 -2.89 1.10 -5.31
C VAL A 52 -4.19 1.19 -6.12
N LYS A 53 -5.34 0.83 -5.54
CA LYS A 53 -6.64 0.98 -6.23
C LYS A 53 -6.98 2.45 -6.50
N ILE A 54 -6.74 3.33 -5.53
CA ILE A 54 -7.02 4.77 -5.67
C ILE A 54 -6.08 5.40 -6.70
N SER A 55 -4.79 5.08 -6.69
CA SER A 55 -3.83 5.57 -7.68
C SER A 55 -4.20 5.09 -9.09
N ALA A 56 -4.63 3.83 -9.27
CA ALA A 56 -5.09 3.34 -10.57
C ALA A 56 -6.31 4.12 -11.11
N VAL A 57 -7.26 4.50 -10.24
CA VAL A 57 -8.41 5.33 -10.63
C VAL A 57 -7.98 6.76 -10.93
N LYS A 58 -7.20 7.38 -10.03
CA LYS A 58 -6.74 8.78 -10.17
C LYS A 58 -5.87 8.98 -11.42
N CYS A 59 -5.02 8.00 -11.72
CA CYS A 59 -4.08 8.04 -12.83
C CYS A 59 -4.64 7.40 -14.12
N GLN A 60 -5.91 7.02 -14.16
CA GLN A 60 -6.53 6.44 -15.35
C GLN A 60 -6.25 7.24 -16.64
N PRO A 61 -6.32 8.58 -16.67
CA PRO A 61 -6.07 9.34 -17.90
C PRO A 61 -4.65 9.15 -18.45
N VAL A 62 -3.64 9.17 -17.58
CA VAL A 62 -2.23 8.99 -18.00
C VAL A 62 -1.90 7.52 -18.30
N ILE A 63 -2.56 6.59 -17.63
CA ILE A 63 -2.50 5.15 -17.93
C ILE A 63 -3.04 4.90 -19.35
N GLN A 64 -4.18 5.51 -19.72
CA GLN A 64 -4.76 5.37 -21.05
C GLN A 64 -3.83 5.92 -22.14
N VAL A 65 -3.21 7.08 -21.90
CA VAL A 65 -2.23 7.66 -22.85
C VAL A 65 -1.04 6.73 -23.07
N TYR A 66 -0.53 6.08 -22.02
CA TYR A 66 0.53 5.08 -22.15
C TYR A 66 0.06 3.83 -22.90
N GLN A 67 -1.12 3.30 -22.57
CA GLN A 67 -1.70 2.14 -23.24
C GLN A 67 -1.95 2.39 -24.73
N GLU A 68 -2.44 3.57 -25.10
CA GLU A 68 -2.59 3.98 -26.49
C GLU A 68 -1.25 4.09 -27.21
N CYS A 69 -0.21 4.57 -26.52
CA CYS A 69 1.12 4.63 -27.10
C CYS A 69 1.65 3.22 -27.41
N ILE A 70 1.54 2.29 -26.45
CA ILE A 70 1.99 0.91 -26.64
C ILE A 70 1.18 0.22 -27.74
N SER A 71 -0.15 0.43 -27.80
CA SER A 71 -0.97 -0.20 -28.84
C SER A 71 -0.59 0.28 -30.24
N LYS A 72 -0.18 1.55 -30.37
CA LYS A 72 0.30 2.15 -31.62
C LYS A 72 1.76 1.82 -31.95
N ASN A 73 2.58 1.49 -30.94
CA ASN A 73 4.02 1.24 -31.08
C ASN A 73 4.43 -0.13 -30.52
N SER A 74 3.64 -1.17 -30.77
CA SER A 74 3.84 -2.51 -30.18
C SER A 74 5.22 -3.13 -30.48
N SER A 75 5.83 -2.78 -31.61
CA SER A 75 7.18 -3.22 -31.99
C SER A 75 8.31 -2.32 -31.48
N ASN A 76 8.00 -1.15 -30.91
CA ASN A 76 8.99 -0.20 -30.40
C ASN A 76 8.42 0.60 -29.22
N MET A 77 8.33 -0.07 -28.07
CA MET A 77 7.76 0.50 -26.84
C MET A 77 8.64 1.59 -26.21
N GLU A 78 9.93 1.68 -26.57
CA GLU A 78 10.84 2.74 -26.10
C GLU A 78 10.35 4.13 -26.53
N ARG A 79 9.60 4.22 -27.63
CA ARG A 79 8.94 5.47 -28.06
C ARG A 79 7.89 5.98 -27.07
N CYS A 80 7.46 5.14 -26.15
CA CYS A 80 6.48 5.45 -25.12
C CYS A 80 7.11 5.80 -23.77
N GLU A 81 8.43 5.99 -23.69
CA GLU A 81 9.15 6.31 -22.45
C GLU A 81 8.58 7.54 -21.73
N GLN A 82 8.18 8.57 -22.47
CA GLN A 82 7.61 9.78 -21.88
C GLN A 82 6.25 9.50 -21.21
N GLN A 83 5.40 8.69 -21.84
CA GLN A 83 4.12 8.25 -21.29
C GLN A 83 4.33 7.27 -20.12
N LEU A 84 5.36 6.44 -20.25
CA LEU A 84 6.17 5.80 -19.22
C LEU A 84 6.22 6.57 -17.89
N LEU A 85 7.06 7.59 -17.95
CA LEU A 85 7.44 8.44 -16.83
C LEU A 85 6.24 9.23 -16.30
N ALA A 86 5.36 9.73 -17.18
CA ALA A 86 4.15 10.44 -16.78
C ALA A 86 3.18 9.55 -15.97
N MET A 87 2.99 8.29 -16.41
CA MET A 87 2.19 7.31 -15.68
C MET A 87 2.83 6.97 -14.34
N ALA A 88 4.13 6.67 -14.33
CA ALA A 88 4.87 6.32 -13.11
C ALA A 88 4.82 7.46 -12.07
N ASN A 89 5.12 8.69 -12.47
CA ASN A 89 5.06 9.87 -11.59
C ASN A 89 3.67 10.08 -11.00
N CYS A 90 2.60 9.86 -11.78
CA CYS A 90 1.24 9.97 -11.26
C CYS A 90 0.97 8.93 -10.18
N ILE A 91 1.35 7.67 -10.44
CA ILE A 91 1.13 6.56 -9.50
C ILE A 91 1.90 6.82 -8.21
N ASP A 92 3.18 7.19 -8.30
CA ASP A 92 4.02 7.47 -7.13
C ASP A 92 3.45 8.62 -6.31
N THR A 93 3.07 9.73 -6.96
CA THR A 93 2.44 10.88 -6.29
C THR A 93 1.13 10.49 -5.62
N ALA A 94 0.28 9.70 -6.29
CA ALA A 94 -1.01 9.28 -5.75
C ALA A 94 -0.86 8.28 -4.58
N ILE A 95 0.19 7.46 -4.58
CA ILE A 95 0.52 6.59 -3.46
C ILE A 95 1.01 7.43 -2.28
N SER A 96 1.98 8.33 -2.47
CA SER A 96 2.50 9.20 -1.41
C SER A 96 1.43 10.08 -0.76
N GLU A 97 0.51 10.65 -1.54
CA GLU A 97 -0.62 11.41 -1.00
C GLU A 97 -1.56 10.53 -0.14
N ASN A 98 -1.76 9.26 -0.50
CA ASN A 98 -2.57 8.34 0.30
C ASN A 98 -1.85 7.91 1.58
N GLU A 99 -0.52 7.74 1.54
CA GLU A 99 0.29 7.49 2.73
C GLU A 99 0.21 8.63 3.74
N GLU A 100 0.36 9.88 3.29
CA GLU A 100 0.22 11.06 4.15
C GLU A 100 -1.17 11.14 4.79
N ARG A 101 -2.22 10.78 4.04
CA ARG A 101 -3.59 10.70 4.55
C ARG A 101 -3.75 9.58 5.58
N GLY A 102 -3.14 8.42 5.36
CA GLY A 102 -3.11 7.30 6.31
C GLY A 102 -2.42 7.67 7.63
N GLN A 103 -1.25 8.34 7.55
CA GLN A 103 -0.53 8.85 8.73
C GLN A 103 -1.33 9.93 9.49
N LYS A 104 -2.03 10.81 8.78
CA LYS A 104 -2.92 11.81 9.40
C LYS A 104 -4.16 11.19 10.07
N TRP A 105 -4.60 10.02 9.62
CA TRP A 105 -5.74 9.34 10.22
C TRP A 105 -5.34 8.56 11.47
N THR A 106 -4.22 7.83 11.42
CA THR A 106 -3.64 7.13 12.57
C THR A 106 -3.27 8.08 13.71
N LYS A 107 -2.66 9.25 13.42
CA LYS A 107 -2.43 10.30 14.44
C LYS A 107 -3.72 10.80 15.10
N ARG A 108 -4.74 11.14 14.30
CA ARG A 108 -6.03 11.62 14.84
C ARG A 108 -6.76 10.59 15.67
N ARG A 109 -6.59 9.30 15.39
CA ARG A 109 -7.19 8.21 16.17
C ARG A 109 -6.43 7.93 17.47
N ALA A 110 -5.11 8.12 17.48
CA ALA A 110 -4.28 8.02 18.68
C ALA A 110 -4.51 9.17 19.68
N GLU A 111 -5.04 10.30 19.21
CA GLU A 111 -5.33 11.50 20.01
C GLU A 111 -6.78 11.57 20.55
N VAL A 112 -7.64 10.61 20.24
CA VAL A 112 -8.99 10.55 20.84
C VAL A 112 -8.84 10.14 22.31
N PRO A 113 -9.16 11.00 23.29
CA PRO A 113 -9.17 10.60 24.68
C PRO A 113 -10.20 9.47 24.84
N VAL A 114 -9.77 8.36 25.44
CA VAL A 114 -10.72 7.38 25.98
C VAL A 114 -11.38 8.06 27.16
N ASP A 115 -12.44 8.81 26.91
CA ASP A 115 -13.34 9.29 27.95
C ASP A 115 -13.92 8.06 28.63
N LYS A 116 -13.33 7.74 29.79
CA LYS A 116 -13.88 6.83 30.77
C LYS A 116 -15.20 7.44 31.24
N ASN A 117 -16.30 7.07 30.60
CA ASN A 117 -17.60 7.36 31.14
C ASN A 117 -17.88 6.37 32.27
N SER A 118 -17.90 6.93 33.48
CA SER A 118 -18.11 6.30 34.77
C SER A 118 -19.59 6.04 35.04
#